data_AF-H0ES29-F1
#
_entry.id   AF-H0ES29-F1
#
_cell.length_a   1.000
_cell.length_b   1.000
_cell.length_c   1.000
_cell.angle_alpha   90.00
_cell.angle_beta   90.00
_cell.angle_gamma   90.00
#
_symmetry.space_group_name_H-M   'P 1'
#
loop_
_entity.id
_entity.type
_entity.pdbx_description
1 polymer ?
#
loop_
_entity_poly.entity_id
_entity_poly.type
_entity_poly.pdbx_seq_one_letter_code
_entity_poly.pdbx_strand_id
1 'polypeptide(L)'
;MDPNPESKSVVQILTHSTWDITFYQQVAEQSAPFTFQSDVSISRHRDTAAIFGGFAGNVTLWEEKFVPAMEKMGMLGVTDVDMIDCTSALPHQPVVTPPEETQE
;
A
#
# COMPACT_ATOMS: atom_id res chain seq x y z
N MET A 1 24.74 -2.94 31.21
CA MET A 1 23.52 -3.69 31.55
C MET A 1 22.34 -2.90 31.00
N ASP A 2 21.95 -3.18 29.76
CA ASP A 2 20.60 -2.91 29.28
C ASP A 2 20.00 -4.29 28.96
N PRO A 3 18.89 -4.69 29.60
CA PRO A 3 18.27 -5.97 29.31
C PRO A 3 17.51 -5.89 27.98
N ASN A 4 17.85 -6.78 27.04
CA ASN A 4 17.02 -7.16 25.88
C ASN A 4 16.10 -8.30 26.33
N PRO A 5 14.78 -8.34 25.98
CA PRO A 5 14.34 -9.35 24.99
C PRO A 5 12.97 -9.08 24.29
N GLU A 6 12.61 -7.86 23.86
CA GLU A 6 11.39 -7.66 23.06
C GLU A 6 11.64 -6.72 21.88
N SER A 7 12.08 -7.30 20.75
CA SER A 7 11.91 -6.67 19.45
C SER A 7 10.41 -6.65 19.09
N LYS A 8 9.63 -5.78 19.75
CA LYS A 8 8.27 -5.47 19.30
C LYS A 8 8.41 -4.88 17.90
N SER A 9 7.98 -5.62 16.88
CA SER A 9 7.75 -5.05 15.56
C SER A 9 6.60 -4.06 15.72
N VAL A 10 6.93 -2.79 15.94
CA VAL A 10 5.93 -1.72 15.97
C VAL A 10 5.55 -1.49 14.51
N VAL A 11 4.39 -2.01 14.13
CA VAL A 11 3.91 -1.88 12.76
C VAL A 11 3.23 -0.53 12.61
N GLN A 12 3.43 0.07 11.45
CA GLN A 12 2.94 1.40 11.13
C GLN A 12 1.42 1.49 10.92
N ILE A 13 0.76 0.36 10.73
CA ILE A 13 -0.66 0.27 10.43
C ILE A 13 -1.30 -0.80 11.29
N LEU A 14 -2.61 -0.74 11.50
CA LEU A 14 -3.33 -1.74 12.31
C LEU A 14 -3.66 -3.04 11.54
N THR A 15 -3.62 -3.02 10.20
CA THR A 15 -3.92 -4.17 9.32
C THR A 15 -2.64 -4.62 8.60
N HIS A 16 -1.95 -5.65 9.12
CA HIS A 16 -0.64 -6.05 8.57
C HIS A 16 -0.72 -7.08 7.43
N SER A 17 -1.92 -7.58 7.12
CA SER A 17 -2.10 -8.69 6.18
C SER A 17 -3.27 -8.47 5.22
N THR A 18 -3.76 -7.23 5.15
CA THR A 18 -4.86 -6.84 4.27
C THR A 18 -4.33 -5.92 3.19
N TRP A 19 -4.77 -6.17 1.96
CA TRP A 19 -4.55 -5.29 0.84
C TRP A 19 -5.62 -4.19 0.85
N ASP A 20 -5.33 -3.06 1.51
CA ASP A 20 -6.29 -1.99 1.73
C ASP A 20 -5.64 -0.59 1.76
N ILE A 21 -6.47 0.44 1.97
CA ILE A 21 -6.05 1.85 2.08
C ILE A 21 -5.93 2.33 3.53
N THR A 22 -6.01 1.43 4.52
CA THR A 22 -5.95 1.77 5.95
C THR A 22 -4.68 2.52 6.29
N PHE A 23 -3.56 2.20 5.63
CA PHE A 23 -2.31 2.96 5.71
C PHE A 23 -2.53 4.46 5.43
N TYR A 24 -3.10 4.79 4.28
CA TYR A 24 -3.28 6.17 3.86
C TYR A 24 -4.25 6.92 4.77
N GLN A 25 -5.30 6.25 5.25
CA GLN A 25 -6.25 6.80 6.22
C GLN A 25 -5.55 7.13 7.55
N GLN A 26 -4.83 6.17 8.12
CA GLN A 26 -4.20 6.32 9.43
C GLN A 26 -3.06 7.33 9.43
N VAL A 27 -2.29 7.43 8.34
CA VAL A 27 -1.26 8.46 8.21
C VAL A 27 -1.87 9.85 8.05
N ALA A 28 -2.98 9.99 7.30
CA ALA A 28 -3.66 11.27 7.15
C ALA A 28 -4.29 11.75 8.47
N GLU A 29 -4.88 10.84 9.23
CA GLU A 29 -5.55 11.11 10.51
C GLU A 29 -4.57 11.18 11.71
N GLN A 30 -3.35 10.66 11.56
CA GLN A 30 -2.41 10.39 12.65
C GLN A 30 -3.02 9.50 13.74
N SER A 31 -3.83 8.51 13.32
CA SER A 31 -4.50 7.56 14.21
C SER A 31 -3.73 6.24 14.37
N ALA A 32 -2.62 6.07 13.65
CA ALA A 32 -1.79 4.88 13.73
C ALA A 32 -0.97 4.82 15.04
N PRO A 33 -0.69 3.62 15.59
CA PRO A 33 0.15 3.46 16.80
C PRO A 33 1.57 4.02 16.64
N PHE A 34 2.06 4.02 15.41
CA PHE A 34 3.34 4.56 15.02
C PHE A 34 3.27 5.01 13.56
N THR A 35 3.93 6.10 13.21
CA THR A 35 4.00 6.58 11.82
C THR A 35 5.40 7.13 11.56
N PHE A 36 6.02 6.77 10.44
CA PHE A 36 7.28 7.39 10.07
C PHE A 36 7.06 8.86 9.73
N GLN A 37 8.03 9.69 10.13
CA GLN A 37 7.99 11.12 9.82
C GLN A 37 7.99 11.41 8.31
N SER A 38 8.58 10.51 7.50
CA SER A 38 8.53 10.59 6.04
C SER A 38 7.10 10.54 5.53
N ASP A 39 6.28 9.62 6.03
CA ASP A 39 4.90 9.44 5.54
C ASP A 39 4.00 10.58 6.00
N VAL A 40 4.21 11.10 7.21
CA VAL A 40 3.56 12.35 7.66
C VAL A 40 3.95 13.53 6.77
N SER A 41 5.21 13.60 6.36
CA SER A 41 5.69 14.68 5.50
C SER A 41 5.08 14.56 4.10
N ILE A 42 5.05 13.36 3.52
CA ILE A 42 4.45 13.09 2.21
C ILE A 42 2.93 13.34 2.23
N SER A 43 2.22 12.96 3.28
CA SER A 43 0.76 13.17 3.38
C SER A 43 0.37 14.64 3.45
N ARG A 44 1.29 15.52 3.90
CA ARG A 44 1.05 16.95 4.09
C ARG A 44 1.75 17.84 3.07
N HIS A 45 2.74 17.31 2.35
CA HIS A 45 3.51 18.12 1.42
C HIS A 45 2.63 18.56 0.24
N ARG A 46 2.76 19.83 -0.15
CA ARG A 46 1.86 20.47 -1.12
C ARG A 46 1.75 19.70 -2.45
N ASP A 47 2.85 19.07 -2.88
CA ASP A 47 2.93 18.39 -4.17
C ASP A 47 2.32 16.98 -4.13
N THR A 48 2.17 16.38 -2.94
CA THR A 48 1.75 14.97 -2.76
C THR A 48 0.47 14.80 -1.96
N ALA A 49 0.06 15.80 -1.16
CA ALA A 49 -1.09 15.72 -0.26
C ALA A 49 -2.40 15.37 -0.98
N ALA A 50 -2.64 15.95 -2.16
CA ALA A 50 -3.86 15.68 -2.93
C ALA A 50 -3.93 14.21 -3.41
N ILE A 51 -2.81 13.66 -3.88
CA ILE A 51 -2.73 12.26 -4.32
C ILE A 51 -2.86 11.32 -3.11
N PHE A 52 -2.16 11.63 -2.03
CA PHE A 52 -2.21 10.85 -0.79
C PHE A 52 -3.64 10.78 -0.24
N GLY A 53 -4.35 11.91 -0.17
CA GLY A 53 -5.76 11.97 0.23
C GLY A 53 -6.68 11.24 -0.75
N GLY A 54 -6.37 11.26 -2.05
CA GLY A 54 -7.09 10.48 -3.06
C GLY A 54 -7.04 8.97 -2.79
N PHE A 55 -5.87 8.44 -2.44
CA PHE A 55 -5.73 7.03 -2.05
C PHE A 55 -6.40 6.73 -0.71
N ALA A 56 -6.33 7.63 0.27
CA ALA A 56 -7.01 7.46 1.57
C ALA A 56 -8.54 7.31 1.45
N GLY A 57 -9.13 7.83 0.37
CA GLY A 57 -10.58 7.76 0.12
C GLY A 57 -11.02 6.74 -0.92
N ASN A 58 -10.11 6.10 -1.66
CA ASN A 58 -10.47 5.27 -2.81
C ASN A 58 -9.47 4.12 -3.04
N VAL A 59 -9.89 2.90 -2.67
CA VAL A 59 -9.09 1.68 -2.83
C VAL A 59 -8.88 1.31 -4.29
N THR A 60 -9.89 1.44 -5.14
CA THR A 60 -9.78 1.14 -6.57
C THR A 60 -8.76 2.05 -7.24
N LEU A 61 -8.80 3.36 -6.95
CA LEU A 61 -7.82 4.32 -7.46
C LEU A 61 -6.40 3.95 -7.01
N TRP A 62 -6.25 3.54 -5.75
CA TRP A 62 -4.95 3.11 -5.25
C TRP A 62 -4.45 1.85 -5.97
N GLU A 63 -5.27 0.81 -6.10
CA GLU A 63 -4.93 -0.43 -6.79
C GLU A 63 -4.54 -0.19 -8.25
N GLU A 64 -5.33 0.60 -8.97
CA GLU A 64 -5.09 0.97 -10.37
C GLU A 64 -3.76 1.70 -10.58
N LYS A 65 -3.27 2.43 -9.58
CA LYS A 65 -1.99 3.14 -9.65
C LYS A 65 -0.83 2.34 -9.07
N PHE A 66 -1.10 1.46 -8.13
CA PHE A 66 -0.08 0.64 -7.48
C PHE A 66 0.55 -0.34 -8.47
N VAL A 67 -0.26 -1.08 -9.23
CA VAL A 67 0.24 -2.14 -10.13
C VAL A 67 1.21 -1.58 -11.19
N PRO A 68 0.87 -0.53 -11.97
CA PRO A 68 1.79 0.01 -12.97
C PRO A 68 3.05 0.63 -12.36
N ALA A 69 2.96 1.17 -11.14
CA ALA A 69 4.11 1.71 -10.44
C ALA A 69 5.10 0.60 -10.04
N MET A 70 4.60 -0.54 -9.57
CA MET A 70 5.44 -1.69 -9.21
C MET A 70 6.04 -2.39 -10.42
N GLU A 71 5.31 -2.49 -11.52
CA GLU A 71 5.85 -2.95 -12.80
C GLU A 71 7.03 -2.08 -13.20
N LYS A 72 6.85 -0.74 -13.25
CA LYS A 72 7.92 0.19 -13.59
C LYS A 72 9.10 0.11 -12.61
N MET A 73 8.83 -0.07 -11.31
CA MET A 73 9.87 -0.23 -10.30
C MET A 73 10.69 -1.50 -10.52
N GLY A 74 10.05 -2.61 -10.89
CA GLY A 74 10.71 -3.88 -11.22
C GLY A 74 11.60 -3.79 -12.47
N MET A 75 11.34 -2.81 -13.34
CA MET A 75 12.11 -2.55 -14.56
C MET A 75 13.28 -1.58 -14.36
N LEU A 76 13.48 -1.01 -13.16
CA LEU A 76 14.55 -0.03 -12.94
C LEU A 76 15.93 -0.64 -13.20
N GLY A 77 16.69 -0.01 -14.11
CA GLY A 77 18.03 -0.48 -14.51
C GLY A 77 18.05 -1.55 -15.60
N VAL A 78 16.88 -2.05 -16.03
CA VAL A 78 16.77 -2.91 -17.21
C VAL A 78 16.88 -2.04 -18.46
N THR A 79 17.88 -2.33 -19.29
CA THR A 79 18.20 -1.55 -20.49
C THR A 79 17.96 -2.32 -21.79
N ASP A 80 17.92 -3.65 -21.71
CA ASP A 80 17.58 -4.54 -22.81
C ASP A 80 16.09 -4.92 -22.74
N VAL A 81 15.35 -4.67 -23.82
CA VAL A 81 13.88 -4.78 -23.89
C VAL A 81 13.37 -6.19 -24.21
N ASP A 82 14.25 -7.18 -24.33
CA ASP A 82 13.91 -8.55 -24.70
C ASP A 82 13.47 -9.40 -23.50
N MET A 83 12.70 -8.80 -22.60
CA MET A 83 12.15 -9.53 -21.46
C MET A 83 10.91 -10.33 -21.85
N ILE A 84 10.81 -11.53 -21.28
CA ILE A 84 9.67 -12.43 -21.47
C ILE A 84 8.63 -12.11 -20.41
N ASP A 85 7.39 -11.89 -20.86
CA ASP A 85 6.25 -11.73 -19.97
C ASP A 85 5.87 -13.06 -19.31
N CYS A 86 6.17 -13.17 -18.01
CA CYS A 86 5.83 -14.32 -17.17
C CYS A 86 4.69 -14.01 -16.18
N THR A 87 3.94 -12.91 -16.37
CA THR A 87 2.87 -12.49 -15.44
C THR A 87 1.81 -13.58 -15.23
N SER A 88 1.58 -14.44 -16.22
CA SER A 88 0.66 -15.58 -16.13
C SER A 88 1.08 -16.64 -15.10
N ALA A 89 2.33 -16.64 -14.64
CA ALA A 89 2.81 -17.55 -13.60
C ALA A 89 2.48 -17.05 -12.17
N LEU A 90 2.05 -15.80 -12.02
CA LEU A 90 1.69 -15.25 -10.72
C LEU A 90 0.40 -15.91 -10.21
N PRO A 91 0.32 -16.24 -8.90
CA PRO A 91 -0.90 -16.75 -8.32
C PRO A 91 -2.00 -15.69 -8.44
N HIS A 92 -3.18 -16.08 -8.90
CA HIS A 92 -4.34 -15.19 -8.93
C HIS A 92 -4.70 -14.78 -7.51
N GLN A 93 -4.95 -13.49 -7.29
CA GLN A 93 -5.48 -13.04 -6.01
C GLN A 93 -6.86 -13.71 -5.80
N PRO A 94 -7.16 -14.23 -4.59
CA PRO A 94 -8.51 -14.64 -4.27
C PRO A 94 -9.44 -13.44 -4.48
N VAL A 95 -10.51 -13.62 -5.25
CA VAL A 95 -11.55 -12.59 -5.39
C VAL A 95 -12.16 -12.35 -4.01
N VAL A 96 -11.91 -11.18 -3.42
CA VAL A 96 -12.67 -10.73 -2.24
C VAL A 96 -14.04 -10.33 -2.75
N THR A 97 -14.98 -11.29 -2.81
CA THR A 97 -16.38 -10.99 -3.14
C THR A 97 -16.97 -10.12 -2.01
N PRO A 98 -17.53 -8.93 -2.30
CA PRO A 98 -18.41 -8.23 -1.37
C PRO A 98 -19.55 -9.17 -0.95
N PRO A 99 -20.12 -9.03 0.27
CA PRO A 99 -21.30 -9.80 0.64
C PRO A 99 -22.37 -9.56 -0.42
N GLU A 100 -22.84 -10.66 -1.01
CA GLU A 100 -23.96 -10.71 -1.95
C GLU A 100 -25.11 -9.87 -1.40
N GLU A 101 -25.36 -8.70 -2.02
CA GLU A 101 -26.64 -8.02 -1.85
C GLU A 101 -27.70 -8.99 -2.37
N THR A 102 -28.55 -9.43 -1.44
CA THR A 102 -29.75 -10.21 -1.71
C THR A 102 -30.55 -9.51 -2.81
N GLN A 103 -30.60 -10.12 -3.99
CA GLN A 103 -31.51 -9.73 -5.07
C GLN A 103 -32.93 -10.13 -4.66
N GLU A 104 -33.84 -9.17 -4.63
CA GLU A 104 -35.28 -9.39 -4.86
C GLU A 104 -35.58 -9.26 -6.35
#